data_AF-A0A7L2Q1H9-F1
#
_entry.id   AF-A0A7L2Q1H9-F1
#
_cell.length_a   1.000
_cell.length_b   1.000
_cell.length_c   1.000
_cell.angle_alpha   90.00
_cell.angle_beta   90.00
_cell.angle_gamma   90.00
#
_symmetry.space_group_name_H-M   'P 1'
#
loop_
_entity.id
_entity.type
_entity.pdbx_description
1 polymer ?
#
loop_
_entity_poly.entity_id
_entity_poly.type
_entity_poly.pdbx_seq_one_letter_code
_entity_poly.pdbx_strand_id
1 'polypeptide(L)'
;ARPQYRGCALPAPAAAMDSDEETLEEIVEGHLDDDGLPHGFCTVTYSSTDRFEGNFVHGEKNGRGKFFFFDGSTLEGYYVDDALQGQGIYTYEDGVVLHGTYVDGELNGPAQEYDSDGRLIFKGQYKDNIRHGICWIYYPDGGSLVGEVNEDGEMTGEKIAYVYPDGKTAYSGRFIDGEMIEAKLATLTAVEDGKPQFEVVPGSPVYSFDKSTSSCISTNALLPDPYESERVYVDVSLISSAGEGLFSKVAAEASTVMSFYNGVRITHQEVDSRDWALNGNTISLDDETVIDVPEPYNHAAKYCASLGHKANHSFTPNCTYEPFVHPRFGPIKCIRTIRAVEKDEELTVAYGYDHNPVGQNGPEAPEWYQLELKAFQAAQQK
;
A
#
# COMPACT_ATOMS: atom_id res chain seq x y z
N ALA A 1 -6.21 -7.02 5.25
CA ALA A 1 -7.11 -5.91 4.89
C ALA A 1 -7.18 -5.76 3.36
N ARG A 2 -8.37 -5.59 2.76
CA ARG A 2 -8.46 -5.00 1.42
C ARG A 2 -7.88 -3.58 1.54
N PRO A 3 -7.11 -3.03 0.59
CA PRO A 3 -7.16 -1.59 0.42
C PRO A 3 -8.64 -1.32 0.16
N GLN A 4 -9.33 -0.72 1.13
CA GLN A 4 -10.64 -0.18 0.84
C GLN A 4 -10.38 0.84 -0.26
N TYR A 5 -10.79 0.52 -1.48
CA TYR A 5 -11.18 1.54 -2.44
C TYR A 5 -12.32 2.26 -1.73
N ARG A 6 -11.95 3.24 -0.89
CA ARG A 6 -12.93 4.13 -0.28
C ARG A 6 -13.52 4.83 -1.48
N GLY A 7 -14.79 4.54 -1.77
CA GLY A 7 -15.56 5.30 -2.74
C GLY A 7 -15.29 6.77 -2.43
N CYS A 8 -14.72 7.48 -3.40
CA CYS A 8 -14.33 8.88 -3.29
C CYS A 8 -15.57 9.79 -3.30
N ALA A 9 -16.56 9.50 -2.45
CA ALA A 9 -17.43 10.53 -1.96
C ALA A 9 -16.64 11.27 -0.86
N LEU A 10 -15.72 12.13 -1.30
CA LEU A 10 -15.39 13.30 -0.49
C LEU A 10 -16.72 13.98 -0.14
N PRO A 11 -16.90 14.50 1.08
CA PRO A 11 -18.01 15.41 1.31
C PRO A 11 -17.88 16.48 0.22
N ALA A 12 -18.89 16.56 -0.65
CA ALA A 12 -18.99 17.68 -1.56
C ALA A 12 -18.78 18.94 -0.71
N PRO A 13 -17.93 19.89 -1.14
CA PRO A 13 -17.93 21.20 -0.50
C PRO A 13 -19.38 21.61 -0.51
N ALA A 14 -19.95 21.86 0.68
CA ALA A 14 -21.38 22.09 0.84
C ALA A 14 -21.85 22.97 -0.30
N ALA A 15 -22.55 22.36 -1.27
CA ALA A 15 -23.15 23.08 -2.37
C ALA A 15 -24.00 24.16 -1.72
N ALA A 16 -23.83 25.39 -2.20
CA ALA A 16 -24.53 26.60 -1.78
C ALA A 16 -25.74 26.28 -0.89
N MET A 17 -25.59 26.54 0.42
CA MET A 17 -26.67 26.34 1.38
C MET A 17 -27.86 27.18 0.93
N ASP A 18 -28.80 26.53 0.26
CA ASP A 18 -30.07 27.12 -0.12
C ASP A 18 -30.78 27.50 1.18
N SER A 19 -31.18 28.75 1.23
CA SER A 19 -31.70 29.43 2.41
C SER A 19 -32.99 28.77 2.89
N ASP A 20 -32.92 28.05 4.01
CA ASP A 20 -34.09 27.79 4.85
C ASP A 20 -33.81 28.28 6.28
N GLU A 21 -34.67 29.20 6.71
CA GLU A 21 -34.65 29.92 7.98
C GLU A 21 -34.70 28.98 9.21
N GLU A 22 -33.54 28.68 9.78
CA GLU A 22 -33.39 28.57 11.23
C GLU A 22 -32.17 29.41 11.60
N THR A 23 -32.36 30.44 12.44
CA THR A 23 -31.29 31.29 12.97
C THR A 23 -30.28 30.43 13.74
N LEU A 24 -29.28 29.92 13.03
CA LEU A 24 -28.11 29.28 13.59
C LEU A 24 -27.21 30.41 14.10
N GLU A 25 -26.89 30.40 15.39
CA GLU A 25 -26.00 31.39 16.00
C GLU A 25 -24.58 31.20 15.44
N GLU A 26 -24.25 31.95 14.39
CA GLU A 26 -22.87 32.08 13.92
C GLU A 26 -22.11 33.03 14.84
N ILE A 27 -21.05 32.53 15.46
CA ILE A 27 -20.16 33.38 16.26
C ILE A 27 -19.08 33.91 15.32
N VAL A 28 -19.17 35.20 15.00
CA VAL A 28 -18.17 35.91 14.20
C VAL A 28 -17.22 36.65 15.13
N GLU A 29 -15.93 36.33 15.02
CA GLU A 29 -14.84 37.06 15.66
C GLU A 29 -14.01 37.75 14.57
N GLY A 30 -14.07 39.08 14.48
CA GLY A 30 -13.34 39.83 13.46
C GLY A 30 -13.90 41.21 13.22
N HIS A 31 -13.41 41.86 12.17
CA HIS A 31 -13.92 43.16 11.75
C HIS A 31 -15.22 42.96 10.96
N LEU A 32 -16.22 43.80 11.23
CA LEU A 32 -17.48 43.85 10.50
C LEU A 32 -17.54 45.13 9.68
N ASP A 33 -18.18 45.10 8.51
CA ASP A 33 -18.44 46.30 7.73
C ASP A 33 -19.64 47.11 8.26
N ASP A 34 -19.99 48.18 7.55
CA ASP A 34 -21.07 49.11 7.93
C ASP A 34 -22.46 48.43 7.98
N ASP A 35 -22.63 47.30 7.29
CA ASP A 35 -23.85 46.50 7.27
C ASP A 35 -23.84 45.39 8.34
N GLY A 36 -22.78 45.30 9.14
CA GLY A 36 -22.60 44.30 10.19
C GLY A 36 -22.16 42.94 9.66
N LEU A 37 -21.69 42.86 8.43
CA LEU A 37 -21.23 41.62 7.80
C LEU A 37 -19.72 41.42 7.97
N PRO A 38 -19.22 40.18 8.05
CA PRO A 38 -17.78 39.88 8.10
C PRO A 38 -16.98 40.60 7.02
N HIS A 39 -15.89 41.28 7.41
CA HIS A 39 -15.02 41.99 6.47
C HIS A 39 -13.56 42.01 6.94
N GLY A 40 -12.62 41.69 6.05
CA GLY A 40 -11.22 41.46 6.41
C GLY A 40 -11.02 40.07 7.01
N PHE A 41 -10.01 39.88 7.85
CA PHE A 41 -9.76 38.58 8.46
C PHE A 41 -10.73 38.34 9.64
N CYS A 42 -11.54 37.29 9.53
CA CYS A 42 -12.50 36.87 10.55
C CYS A 42 -12.42 35.37 10.81
N THR A 43 -12.83 34.99 12.01
CA THR A 43 -13.13 33.62 12.41
C THR A 43 -14.64 33.49 12.54
N VAL A 44 -15.25 32.58 11.78
CA VAL A 44 -16.68 32.26 11.87
C VAL A 44 -16.81 30.85 12.43
N THR A 45 -17.49 30.71 13.57
CA THR A 45 -17.83 29.41 14.14
C THR A 45 -19.28 29.09 13.84
N TYR A 46 -19.51 27.98 13.15
CA TYR A 46 -20.84 27.51 12.76
C TYR A 46 -21.45 26.63 13.87
N SER A 47 -22.77 26.48 13.86
CA SER A 47 -23.53 25.71 14.86
C SER A 47 -23.13 24.22 14.94
N SER A 48 -22.53 23.69 13.87
CA SER A 48 -21.95 22.34 13.79
C SER A 48 -20.61 22.20 14.50
N THR A 49 -20.11 23.26 15.14
CA THR A 49 -18.73 23.43 15.65
C THR A 49 -17.64 23.48 14.58
N ASP A 50 -18.03 23.44 13.30
CA ASP A 50 -17.15 23.79 12.20
C ASP A 50 -16.70 25.24 12.34
N ARG A 51 -15.51 25.55 11.83
CA ARG A 51 -14.94 26.89 11.94
C ARG A 51 -14.22 27.26 10.68
N PHE A 52 -14.46 28.48 10.18
CA PHE A 52 -13.67 29.06 9.12
C PHE A 52 -12.83 30.21 9.66
N GLU A 53 -11.55 30.23 9.30
CA GLU A 53 -10.63 31.33 9.57
C GLU A 53 -10.12 31.88 8.23
N GLY A 54 -10.42 33.12 7.88
CA GLY A 54 -10.02 33.64 6.58
C GLY A 54 -10.47 35.06 6.30
N ASN A 55 -10.22 35.50 5.06
CA ASN A 55 -10.60 36.83 4.61
C ASN A 55 -12.04 36.83 4.08
N PHE A 56 -12.76 37.91 4.40
CA PHE A 56 -14.11 38.17 3.97
C PHE A 56 -14.22 39.53 3.28
N VAL A 57 -15.14 39.64 2.34
CA VAL A 57 -15.57 40.90 1.73
C VAL A 57 -17.08 40.89 1.75
N HIS A 58 -17.67 41.76 2.58
CA HIS A 58 -19.13 41.94 2.67
C HIS A 58 -19.88 40.63 2.99
N GLY A 59 -19.36 39.87 3.94
CA GLY A 59 -19.94 38.60 4.38
C GLY A 59 -19.51 37.37 3.57
N GLU A 60 -18.93 37.54 2.38
CA GLU A 60 -18.51 36.43 1.52
C GLU A 60 -17.02 36.12 1.71
N LYS A 61 -16.65 34.83 1.78
CA LYS A 61 -15.23 34.42 1.86
C LYS A 61 -14.51 34.84 0.59
N ASN A 62 -13.50 35.68 0.75
CA ASN A 62 -12.79 36.32 -0.35
C ASN A 62 -11.32 36.50 0.03
N GLY A 63 -10.44 35.68 -0.53
CA GLY A 63 -9.01 35.61 -0.20
C GLY A 63 -8.60 34.28 0.42
N ARG A 64 -7.45 34.24 1.09
CA ARG A 64 -6.98 33.02 1.75
C ARG A 64 -7.86 32.70 2.96
N GLY A 65 -8.16 31.42 3.14
CA GLY A 65 -8.89 30.92 4.28
C GLY A 65 -8.63 29.44 4.56
N LYS A 66 -8.99 29.02 5.76
CA LYS A 66 -8.88 27.66 6.25
C LYS A 66 -10.17 27.27 6.96
N PHE A 67 -10.78 26.21 6.47
CA PHE A 67 -11.92 25.55 7.08
C PHE A 67 -11.42 24.44 8.01
N PHE A 68 -11.99 24.37 9.21
CA PHE A 68 -11.79 23.34 10.21
C PHE A 68 -13.13 22.63 10.38
N PHE A 69 -13.16 21.34 10.05
CA PHE A 69 -14.36 20.53 10.18
C PHE A 69 -14.42 19.88 11.56
N PHE A 70 -15.63 19.56 12.02
CA PHE A 70 -15.88 18.90 13.29
C PHE A 70 -15.17 17.54 13.43
N ASP A 71 -15.00 16.81 12.32
CA ASP A 71 -14.26 15.54 12.29
C ASP A 71 -12.74 15.70 12.46
N GLY A 72 -12.23 16.93 12.57
CA GLY A 72 -10.80 17.23 12.71
C GLY A 72 -10.07 17.40 11.37
N SER A 73 -10.75 17.20 10.24
CA SER A 73 -10.20 17.52 8.92
C SER A 73 -10.09 19.04 8.72
N THR A 74 -9.25 19.45 7.76
CA THR A 74 -9.11 20.87 7.39
C THR A 74 -9.02 21.06 5.89
N LEU A 75 -9.53 22.19 5.39
CA LEU A 75 -9.42 22.60 3.99
C LEU A 75 -8.84 24.01 3.91
N GLU A 76 -7.69 24.16 3.27
CA GLU A 76 -7.00 25.44 3.12
C GLU A 76 -6.88 25.82 1.65
N GLY A 77 -7.16 27.09 1.32
CA GLY A 77 -6.97 27.59 -0.03
C GLY A 77 -7.44 29.03 -0.24
N TYR A 78 -7.69 29.38 -1.50
CA TYR A 78 -8.10 30.73 -1.90
C TYR A 78 -9.58 30.75 -2.29
N TYR A 79 -10.36 31.64 -1.68
CA TYR A 79 -11.79 31.78 -1.90
C TYR A 79 -12.09 33.01 -2.75
N VAL A 80 -13.07 32.89 -3.64
CA VAL A 80 -13.67 33.99 -4.41
C VAL A 80 -15.17 33.80 -4.32
N ASP A 81 -15.87 34.77 -3.72
CA ASP A 81 -17.32 34.77 -3.54
C ASP A 81 -17.81 33.42 -2.96
N ASP A 82 -17.25 33.04 -1.80
CA ASP A 82 -17.48 31.79 -1.06
C ASP A 82 -16.97 30.50 -1.70
N ALA A 83 -16.60 30.51 -2.99
CA ALA A 83 -16.12 29.34 -3.69
C ALA A 83 -14.60 29.18 -3.56
N LEU A 84 -14.14 27.96 -3.23
CA LEU A 84 -12.70 27.62 -3.27
C LEU A 84 -12.21 27.55 -4.72
N GLN A 85 -11.11 28.22 -5.01
CA GLN A 85 -10.54 28.38 -6.34
C GLN A 85 -9.03 28.06 -6.36
N GLY A 86 -8.59 27.41 -7.43
CA GLY A 86 -7.17 27.12 -7.66
C GLY A 86 -6.66 26.00 -6.76
N GLN A 87 -5.47 26.16 -6.18
CA GLN A 87 -4.87 25.11 -5.36
C GLN A 87 -5.45 25.12 -3.95
N GLY A 88 -5.89 23.95 -3.50
CA GLY A 88 -6.35 23.71 -2.13
C GLY A 88 -5.67 22.50 -1.51
N ILE A 89 -5.54 22.53 -0.19
CA ILE A 89 -4.99 21.44 0.62
C ILE A 89 -6.08 20.96 1.57
N TYR A 90 -6.52 19.72 1.38
CA TYR A 90 -7.41 19.04 2.31
C TYR A 90 -6.61 18.05 3.16
N THR A 91 -6.60 18.24 4.48
CA THR A 91 -6.00 17.31 5.44
C THR A 91 -7.12 16.53 6.11
N TYR A 92 -7.13 15.22 5.93
CA TYR A 92 -8.08 14.31 6.59
C TYR A 92 -7.72 14.14 8.08
N GLU A 93 -8.68 13.70 8.90
CA GLU A 93 -8.47 13.41 10.33
C GLU A 93 -7.33 12.40 10.57
N ASP A 94 -7.21 11.40 9.71
CA ASP A 94 -6.19 10.35 9.78
C ASP A 94 -4.79 10.81 9.32
N GLY A 95 -4.64 12.08 8.94
CA GLY A 95 -3.39 12.69 8.52
C GLY A 95 -3.06 12.50 7.03
N VAL A 96 -3.92 11.84 6.25
CA VAL A 96 -3.81 11.86 4.78
C VAL A 96 -3.97 13.30 4.30
N VAL A 97 -3.22 13.67 3.25
CA VAL A 97 -3.25 15.02 2.68
C VAL A 97 -3.54 14.96 1.19
N LEU A 98 -4.57 15.66 0.74
CA LEU A 98 -4.91 15.86 -0.66
C LEU A 98 -4.52 17.28 -1.09
N HIS A 99 -3.62 17.36 -2.06
CA HIS A 99 -3.34 18.59 -2.81
C HIS A 99 -4.18 18.55 -4.09
N GLY A 100 -5.18 19.41 -4.19
CA GLY A 100 -6.16 19.41 -5.28
C GLY A 100 -6.24 20.75 -6.01
N THR A 101 -6.71 20.70 -7.25
CA THR A 101 -7.15 21.87 -8.00
C THR A 101 -8.66 21.98 -7.89
N TYR A 102 -9.15 23.15 -7.50
CA TYR A 102 -10.55 23.44 -7.25
C TYR A 102 -11.06 24.51 -8.23
N VAL A 103 -12.28 24.32 -8.72
CA VAL A 103 -13.02 25.27 -9.55
C VAL A 103 -14.43 25.34 -8.99
N ASP A 104 -14.85 26.53 -8.59
CA ASP A 104 -16.17 26.79 -8.01
C ASP A 104 -16.49 25.87 -6.80
N GLY A 105 -15.48 25.64 -5.97
CA GLY A 105 -15.57 24.75 -4.82
C GLY A 105 -15.25 23.29 -5.14
N GLU A 106 -15.40 22.82 -6.36
CA GLU A 106 -15.29 21.40 -6.71
C GLU A 106 -13.89 21.00 -7.17
N LEU A 107 -13.43 19.80 -6.81
CA LEU A 107 -12.17 19.22 -7.31
C LEU A 107 -12.25 19.00 -8.81
N ASN A 108 -11.49 19.81 -9.54
CA ASN A 108 -11.43 19.89 -10.98
C ASN A 108 -10.00 20.20 -11.42
N GLY A 109 -9.30 19.19 -11.94
CA GLY A 109 -7.92 19.28 -12.42
C GLY A 109 -6.94 18.40 -11.63
N PRO A 110 -5.63 18.71 -11.68
CA PRO A 110 -4.61 17.86 -11.07
C PRO A 110 -4.77 17.70 -9.56
N ALA A 111 -4.51 16.48 -9.09
CA ALA A 111 -4.49 16.17 -7.67
C ALA A 111 -3.42 15.15 -7.30
N GLN A 112 -2.96 15.24 -6.06
CA GLN A 112 -2.03 14.30 -5.42
C GLN A 112 -2.48 14.02 -3.99
N GLU A 113 -2.45 12.76 -3.57
CA GLU A 113 -2.70 12.38 -2.18
C GLU A 113 -1.42 11.81 -1.57
N TYR A 114 -1.19 12.15 -0.30
CA TYR A 114 -0.06 11.71 0.50
C TYR A 114 -0.58 11.03 1.78
N ASP A 115 0.06 9.94 2.18
CA ASP A 115 -0.23 9.33 3.49
C ASP A 115 0.30 10.20 4.65
N SER A 116 0.03 9.79 5.89
CA SER A 116 0.47 10.50 7.09
C SER A 116 1.99 10.55 7.29
N ASP A 117 2.75 9.71 6.59
CA ASP A 117 4.21 9.75 6.53
C ASP A 117 4.73 10.67 5.41
N GLY A 118 3.83 11.28 4.62
CA GLY A 118 4.16 12.14 3.48
C GLY A 118 4.55 11.38 2.22
N ARG A 119 4.25 10.07 2.12
CA ARG A 119 4.49 9.29 0.90
C ARG A 119 3.35 9.51 -0.09
N LEU A 120 3.69 9.72 -1.36
CA LEU A 120 2.71 9.85 -2.43
C LEU A 120 1.96 8.52 -2.61
N ILE A 121 0.63 8.52 -2.42
CA ILE A 121 -0.24 7.34 -2.58
C ILE A 121 -1.17 7.45 -3.79
N PHE A 122 -1.40 8.66 -4.29
CA PHE A 122 -2.19 8.90 -5.50
C PHE A 122 -1.65 10.07 -6.30
N LYS A 123 -1.70 9.95 -7.64
CA LYS A 123 -1.46 11.06 -8.57
C LYS A 123 -2.39 10.91 -9.76
N GLY A 124 -3.21 11.93 -10.02
CA GLY A 124 -4.17 11.89 -11.11
C GLY A 124 -4.81 13.25 -11.36
N GLN A 125 -6.03 13.21 -11.88
CA GLN A 125 -6.87 14.38 -12.07
C GLN A 125 -8.25 14.07 -11.49
N TYR A 126 -8.99 15.12 -11.14
CA TYR A 126 -10.40 15.05 -10.81
C TYR A 126 -11.22 15.86 -11.82
N LYS A 127 -12.47 15.47 -11.99
CA LYS A 127 -13.51 16.21 -12.68
C LYS A 127 -14.80 16.03 -11.89
N ASP A 128 -15.42 17.14 -11.50
CA ASP A 128 -16.68 17.15 -10.73
C ASP A 128 -16.57 16.27 -9.46
N ASN A 129 -15.44 16.38 -8.74
CA ASN A 129 -15.08 15.57 -7.56
C ASN A 129 -14.85 14.06 -7.80
N ILE A 130 -14.87 13.59 -9.05
CA ILE A 130 -14.61 12.19 -9.42
C ILE A 130 -13.23 12.07 -10.06
N ARG A 131 -12.46 11.03 -9.70
CA ARG A 131 -11.17 10.75 -10.36
C ARG A 131 -11.38 10.60 -11.87
N HIS A 132 -10.51 11.20 -12.67
CA HIS A 132 -10.72 11.29 -14.10
C HIS A 132 -9.43 11.11 -14.90
N GLY A 133 -9.52 10.44 -16.05
CA GLY A 133 -8.42 10.20 -16.95
C GLY A 133 -7.41 9.20 -16.37
N ILE A 134 -6.13 9.39 -16.68
CA ILE A 134 -5.07 8.47 -16.23
C ILE A 134 -4.67 8.82 -14.80
N CYS A 135 -4.82 7.84 -13.92
CA CYS A 135 -4.48 7.94 -12.51
C CYS A 135 -3.42 6.90 -12.14
N TRP A 136 -2.61 7.23 -11.14
CA TRP A 136 -1.63 6.36 -10.52
C TRP A 136 -1.99 6.20 -9.03
N ILE A 137 -2.00 4.96 -8.56
CA ILE A 137 -2.13 4.59 -7.15
C ILE A 137 -0.82 3.90 -6.75
N TYR A 138 -0.17 4.37 -5.69
CA TYR A 138 1.10 3.84 -5.22
C TYR A 138 0.90 3.07 -3.92
N TYR A 139 1.43 1.86 -3.86
CA TYR A 139 1.40 1.05 -2.65
C TYR A 139 2.67 1.30 -1.81
N PRO A 140 2.58 1.20 -0.47
CA PRO A 140 3.74 1.39 0.42
C PRO A 140 4.92 0.45 0.12
N ASP A 141 4.66 -0.71 -0.50
CA ASP A 141 5.67 -1.69 -0.88
C ASP A 141 6.48 -1.32 -2.14
N GLY A 142 6.10 -0.24 -2.83
CA GLY A 142 6.73 0.27 -4.05
C GLY A 142 6.02 -0.15 -5.34
N GLY A 143 5.08 -1.09 -5.29
CA GLY A 143 4.20 -1.39 -6.41
C GLY A 143 3.25 -0.22 -6.72
N SER A 144 2.68 -0.19 -7.92
CA SER A 144 1.67 0.81 -8.28
C SER A 144 0.64 0.26 -9.26
N LEU A 145 -0.56 0.85 -9.25
CA LEU A 145 -1.63 0.57 -10.19
C LEU A 145 -1.87 1.83 -11.04
N VAL A 146 -1.93 1.66 -12.35
CA VAL A 146 -2.09 2.77 -13.30
C VAL A 146 -3.06 2.41 -14.42
N GLY A 147 -3.89 3.37 -14.79
CA GLY A 147 -4.82 3.21 -15.90
C GLY A 147 -5.72 4.42 -16.07
N GLU A 148 -6.47 4.42 -17.16
CA GLU A 148 -7.62 5.30 -17.31
C GLU A 148 -8.76 4.75 -16.44
N VAL A 149 -9.25 5.57 -15.50
CA VAL A 149 -10.34 5.19 -14.60
C VAL A 149 -11.69 5.21 -15.33
N ASN A 150 -12.68 4.48 -14.81
CA ASN A 150 -14.05 4.50 -15.34
C ASN A 150 -14.81 5.78 -14.95
N GLU A 151 -16.09 5.86 -15.32
CA GLU A 151 -16.97 7.01 -15.03
C GLU A 151 -17.17 7.25 -13.53
N ASP A 152 -16.99 6.23 -12.70
CA ASP A 152 -17.08 6.29 -11.23
C ASP A 152 -15.71 6.59 -10.57
N GLY A 153 -14.64 6.78 -11.36
CA GLY A 153 -13.29 7.05 -10.87
C GLY A 153 -12.54 5.82 -10.35
N GLU A 154 -13.03 4.63 -10.65
CA GLU A 154 -12.47 3.35 -10.24
C GLU A 154 -11.47 2.81 -11.26
N MET A 155 -10.54 1.98 -10.79
CA MET A 155 -9.57 1.27 -11.64
C MET A 155 -10.23 0.06 -12.34
N THR A 156 -11.20 0.35 -13.19
CA THR A 156 -11.97 -0.63 -13.97
C THR A 156 -11.78 -0.40 -15.48
N GLY A 157 -11.20 -1.36 -16.19
CA GLY A 157 -10.97 -1.25 -17.63
C GLY A 157 -10.03 -2.30 -18.22
N GLU A 158 -9.94 -2.33 -19.55
CA GLU A 158 -9.14 -3.31 -20.35
C GLU A 158 -7.65 -2.96 -20.48
N LYS A 159 -7.26 -1.75 -20.06
CA LYS A 159 -5.90 -1.20 -20.24
C LYS A 159 -5.36 -0.65 -18.93
N ILE A 160 -5.59 -1.40 -17.85
CA ILE A 160 -5.03 -1.09 -16.53
C ILE A 160 -3.79 -1.95 -16.35
N ALA A 161 -2.84 -1.43 -15.57
CA ALA A 161 -1.62 -2.15 -15.28
C ALA A 161 -1.20 -2.03 -13.82
N TYR A 162 -0.76 -3.15 -13.26
CA TYR A 162 0.06 -3.16 -12.05
C TYR A 162 1.53 -3.09 -12.46
N VAL A 163 2.29 -2.17 -11.87
CA VAL A 163 3.75 -2.04 -12.05
C VAL A 163 4.43 -2.45 -10.76
N TYR A 164 5.38 -3.37 -10.86
CA TYR A 164 6.18 -3.87 -9.73
C TYR A 164 7.14 -2.79 -9.19
N PRO A 165 7.74 -3.00 -7.99
CA PRO A 165 8.63 -2.03 -7.36
C PRO A 165 9.89 -1.63 -8.14
N ASP A 166 10.22 -2.31 -9.23
CA ASP A 166 11.32 -1.91 -10.11
C ASP A 166 10.93 -0.80 -11.10
N GLY A 167 9.66 -0.38 -11.11
CA GLY A 167 9.15 0.62 -12.03
C GLY A 167 9.16 0.19 -13.49
N LYS A 168 9.31 -1.12 -13.77
CA LYS A 168 9.49 -1.65 -15.13
C LYS A 168 8.63 -2.88 -15.41
N THR A 169 8.74 -3.90 -14.56
CA THR A 169 7.98 -5.14 -14.72
C THR A 169 6.50 -4.84 -14.43
N ALA A 170 5.60 -5.27 -15.30
CA ALA A 170 4.19 -4.96 -15.15
C ALA A 170 3.27 -6.11 -15.55
N TYR A 171 2.07 -6.13 -14.99
CA TYR A 171 0.93 -6.84 -15.57
C TYR A 171 0.01 -5.82 -16.22
N SER A 172 -0.29 -5.99 -17.51
CA SER A 172 -1.21 -5.10 -18.23
C SER A 172 -2.38 -5.89 -18.80
N GLY A 173 -3.60 -5.40 -18.59
CA GLY A 173 -4.82 -6.00 -19.09
C GLY A 173 -6.08 -5.51 -18.37
N ARG A 174 -7.01 -6.44 -18.13
CA ARG A 174 -8.33 -6.18 -17.60
C ARG A 174 -8.35 -6.22 -16.08
N PHE A 175 -8.78 -5.11 -15.47
CA PHE A 175 -8.98 -4.96 -14.03
C PHE A 175 -10.41 -4.47 -13.75
N ILE A 176 -10.96 -4.82 -12.60
CA ILE A 176 -12.24 -4.33 -12.09
C ILE A 176 -12.02 -3.91 -10.64
N ASP A 177 -12.32 -2.65 -10.32
CA ASP A 177 -12.04 -2.04 -9.01
C ASP A 177 -10.59 -2.34 -8.54
N GLY A 178 -9.66 -2.23 -9.49
CA GLY A 178 -8.24 -2.53 -9.31
C GLY A 178 -7.88 -3.98 -8.97
N GLU A 179 -8.84 -4.91 -8.98
CA GLU A 179 -8.58 -6.34 -8.95
C GLU A 179 -8.21 -6.85 -10.35
N MET A 180 -7.09 -7.55 -10.46
CA MET A 180 -6.59 -8.09 -11.72
C MET A 180 -7.46 -9.25 -12.18
N ILE A 181 -8.24 -9.08 -13.25
CA ILE A 181 -9.08 -10.17 -13.75
C ILE A 181 -8.32 -11.01 -14.78
N GLU A 182 -7.72 -10.35 -15.78
CA GLU A 182 -6.93 -11.00 -16.82
C GLU A 182 -5.85 -10.04 -17.33
N ALA A 183 -4.59 -10.31 -17.00
CA ALA A 183 -3.47 -9.48 -17.44
C ALA A 183 -2.32 -10.33 -17.97
N LYS A 184 -1.52 -9.73 -18.84
CA LYS A 184 -0.31 -10.33 -19.40
C LYS A 184 0.92 -9.62 -18.86
N LEU A 185 2.04 -10.33 -18.82
CA LEU A 185 3.32 -9.72 -18.50
C LEU A 185 3.63 -8.65 -19.55
N ALA A 186 4.04 -7.48 -19.09
CA ALA A 186 4.41 -6.34 -19.90
C ALA A 186 5.62 -5.63 -19.29
N THR A 187 6.25 -4.78 -20.09
CA THR A 187 7.32 -3.88 -19.66
C THR A 187 6.83 -2.44 -19.80
N LEU A 188 6.95 -1.64 -18.74
CA LEU A 188 6.81 -0.18 -18.83
C LEU A 188 8.04 0.37 -19.55
N THR A 189 7.82 0.92 -20.75
CA THR A 189 8.90 1.39 -21.64
C THR A 189 9.12 2.89 -21.56
N ALA A 190 8.06 3.66 -21.33
CA ALA A 190 8.10 5.11 -21.20
C ALA A 190 6.89 5.63 -20.40
N VAL A 191 7.03 6.84 -19.86
CA VAL A 191 5.92 7.63 -19.30
C VAL A 191 5.99 9.01 -19.95
N GLU A 192 5.06 9.31 -20.85
CA GLU A 192 4.97 10.59 -21.55
C GLU A 192 3.77 11.37 -21.03
N ASP A 193 4.00 12.57 -20.49
CA ASP A 193 2.96 13.42 -19.89
C ASP A 193 2.08 12.67 -18.86
N GLY A 194 2.69 11.78 -18.07
CA GLY A 194 2.01 10.96 -17.06
C GLY A 194 1.29 9.73 -17.61
N LYS A 195 1.31 9.51 -18.93
CA LYS A 195 0.69 8.35 -19.60
C LYS A 195 1.71 7.22 -19.75
N PRO A 196 1.48 6.04 -19.17
CA PRO A 196 2.40 4.91 -19.31
C PRO A 196 2.28 4.24 -20.69
N GLN A 197 3.41 3.81 -21.23
CA GLN A 197 3.49 2.99 -22.44
C GLN A 197 4.00 1.60 -22.10
N PHE A 198 3.17 0.59 -22.33
CA PHE A 198 3.47 -0.81 -22.04
C PHE A 198 3.71 -1.62 -23.31
N GLU A 199 4.76 -2.44 -23.29
CA GLU A 199 4.98 -3.49 -24.30
C GLU A 199 4.68 -4.86 -23.69
N VAL A 200 3.63 -5.52 -24.18
CA VAL A 200 3.25 -6.86 -23.72
C VAL A 200 4.27 -7.88 -24.19
N VAL A 201 4.77 -8.70 -23.26
CA VAL A 201 5.75 -9.75 -23.56
C VAL A 201 5.09 -10.84 -24.43
N PRO A 202 5.60 -11.10 -25.64
CA PRO A 202 5.02 -12.10 -26.53
C PRO A 202 5.00 -13.50 -25.89
N GLY A 203 3.85 -14.16 -25.97
CA GLY A 203 3.69 -15.52 -25.43
C GLY A 203 3.61 -15.60 -23.90
N SER A 204 3.53 -14.47 -23.19
CA SER A 204 3.33 -14.51 -21.74
C SER A 204 2.02 -15.22 -21.39
N PRO A 205 1.98 -15.98 -20.29
CA PRO A 205 0.73 -16.50 -19.76
C PRO A 205 -0.17 -15.34 -19.29
N VAL A 206 -1.42 -15.69 -19.03
CA VAL A 206 -2.39 -14.79 -18.39
C VAL A 206 -2.31 -14.99 -16.89
N TYR A 207 -2.30 -13.88 -16.17
CA TYR A 207 -2.33 -13.80 -14.72
C TYR A 207 -3.67 -13.19 -14.29
N SER A 208 -4.19 -13.66 -13.16
CA SER A 208 -5.38 -13.13 -12.52
C SER A 208 -5.14 -13.02 -11.02
N PHE A 209 -5.99 -12.28 -10.33
CA PHE A 209 -6.10 -12.34 -8.88
C PHE A 209 -6.46 -13.78 -8.49
N ASP A 210 -5.67 -14.33 -7.57
CA ASP A 210 -5.64 -15.74 -7.17
C ASP A 210 -5.20 -15.81 -5.70
N LYS A 211 -5.92 -15.07 -4.85
CA LYS A 211 -5.67 -15.07 -3.41
C LYS A 211 -5.93 -16.48 -2.85
N SER A 212 -4.94 -16.99 -2.12
CA SER A 212 -5.01 -18.28 -1.45
C SER A 212 -6.13 -18.34 -0.39
N THR A 213 -6.54 -19.57 -0.08
CA THR A 213 -7.46 -19.91 1.02
C THR A 213 -6.74 -20.74 2.08
N SER A 214 -7.46 -21.26 3.08
CA SER A 214 -6.89 -22.21 4.04
C SER A 214 -6.48 -23.56 3.43
N SER A 215 -6.99 -23.90 2.24
CA SER A 215 -6.78 -25.21 1.61
C SER A 215 -6.24 -25.15 0.18
N CYS A 216 -6.28 -23.98 -0.47
CA CYS A 216 -5.77 -23.77 -1.82
C CYS A 216 -4.70 -22.69 -1.82
N ILE A 217 -3.44 -23.08 -2.10
CA ILE A 217 -2.30 -22.16 -2.12
C ILE A 217 -2.28 -21.26 -3.38
N SER A 218 -2.72 -21.79 -4.51
CA SER A 218 -2.85 -21.11 -5.81
C SER A 218 -3.56 -22.03 -6.80
N THR A 219 -4.31 -21.46 -7.73
CA THR A 219 -4.84 -22.20 -8.90
C THR A 219 -3.75 -22.63 -9.88
N ASN A 220 -2.61 -21.93 -9.89
CA ASN A 220 -1.49 -22.16 -10.80
C ASN A 220 -0.16 -22.27 -10.02
N ALA A 221 -0.03 -23.31 -9.19
CA ALA A 221 1.12 -23.52 -8.30
C ALA A 221 2.49 -23.54 -9.00
N LEU A 222 2.54 -23.96 -10.27
CA LEU A 222 3.76 -24.04 -11.07
C LEU A 222 3.95 -22.88 -12.07
N LEU A 223 3.14 -21.83 -11.96
CA LEU A 223 3.32 -20.61 -12.74
C LEU A 223 4.15 -19.61 -11.92
N PRO A 224 5.44 -19.40 -12.21
CA PRO A 224 6.28 -18.51 -11.43
C PRO A 224 5.85 -17.06 -11.54
N ASP A 225 6.15 -16.30 -10.49
CA ASP A 225 6.09 -14.86 -10.56
C ASP A 225 7.24 -14.31 -11.45
N PRO A 226 6.96 -13.47 -12.46
CA PRO A 226 7.96 -13.00 -13.41
C PRO A 226 8.97 -12.02 -12.78
N TYR A 227 8.55 -11.20 -11.82
CA TYR A 227 9.44 -10.27 -11.12
C TYR A 227 10.43 -11.04 -10.23
N GLU A 228 9.93 -12.02 -9.48
CA GLU A 228 10.75 -12.89 -8.63
C GLU A 228 11.70 -13.75 -9.47
N SER A 229 11.24 -14.25 -10.62
CA SER A 229 12.02 -15.11 -11.52
C SER A 229 13.26 -14.43 -12.09
N GLU A 230 13.29 -13.10 -12.20
CA GLU A 230 14.47 -12.36 -12.63
C GLU A 230 15.47 -12.09 -11.49
N ARG A 231 15.04 -12.22 -10.23
CA ARG A 231 15.80 -11.78 -9.05
C ARG A 231 16.34 -12.90 -8.20
N VAL A 232 15.67 -14.04 -8.14
CA VAL A 232 16.07 -15.12 -7.24
C VAL A 232 16.05 -16.50 -7.88
N TYR A 233 16.80 -17.42 -7.29
CA TYR A 233 16.73 -18.86 -7.54
C TYR A 233 16.86 -19.64 -6.24
N VAL A 234 16.48 -20.91 -6.29
CA VAL A 234 16.66 -21.86 -5.19
C VAL A 234 17.86 -22.76 -5.52
N ASP A 235 18.74 -22.96 -4.55
CA ASP A 235 19.85 -23.91 -4.63
C ASP A 235 20.15 -24.49 -3.24
N VAL A 236 21.15 -25.35 -3.11
CA VAL A 236 21.60 -25.87 -1.81
C VAL A 236 22.16 -24.72 -0.96
N SER A 237 21.65 -24.58 0.26
CA SER A 237 22.08 -23.55 1.20
C SER A 237 23.56 -23.68 1.56
N LEU A 238 24.21 -22.54 1.81
CA LEU A 238 25.57 -22.47 2.38
C LEU A 238 25.56 -22.75 3.89
N ILE A 239 24.39 -22.68 4.52
CA ILE A 239 24.19 -23.01 5.93
C ILE A 239 24.15 -24.53 6.08
N SER A 240 25.05 -25.06 6.92
CA SER A 240 25.19 -26.49 7.12
C SER A 240 23.87 -27.10 7.58
N SER A 241 23.41 -28.13 6.86
CA SER A 241 22.19 -28.90 7.17
C SER A 241 20.87 -28.12 7.09
N ALA A 242 20.86 -26.92 6.48
CA ALA A 242 19.62 -26.14 6.27
C ALA A 242 18.83 -26.58 5.01
N GLY A 243 19.41 -27.43 4.16
CA GLY A 243 18.75 -27.93 2.95
C GLY A 243 18.88 -26.96 1.78
N GLU A 244 17.75 -26.50 1.25
CA GLU A 244 17.71 -25.50 0.18
C GLU A 244 17.76 -24.08 0.76
N GLY A 245 18.25 -23.12 -0.02
CA GLY A 245 18.28 -21.69 0.29
C GLY A 245 17.81 -20.86 -0.90
N LEU A 246 17.51 -19.58 -0.65
CA LEU A 246 17.14 -18.61 -1.67
C LEU A 246 18.37 -17.75 -2.00
N PHE A 247 18.69 -17.60 -3.27
CA PHE A 247 19.88 -16.89 -3.74
C PHE A 247 19.53 -15.77 -4.71
N SER A 248 20.30 -14.68 -4.68
CA SER A 248 20.12 -13.57 -5.61
C SER A 248 20.69 -13.88 -7.00
N LYS A 249 19.94 -13.63 -8.07
CA LYS A 249 20.41 -13.69 -9.47
C LYS A 249 21.17 -12.45 -9.91
N VAL A 250 20.98 -11.33 -9.19
CA VAL A 250 21.47 -10.00 -9.54
C VAL A 250 22.07 -9.33 -8.32
N ALA A 251 22.99 -8.39 -8.53
CA ALA A 251 23.32 -7.46 -7.44
C ALA A 251 22.10 -6.56 -7.19
N ALA A 252 21.78 -6.30 -5.93
CA ALA A 252 20.64 -5.48 -5.56
C ALA A 252 21.03 -4.54 -4.41
N GLU A 253 20.52 -3.31 -4.44
CA GLU A 253 20.73 -2.32 -3.40
C GLU A 253 19.89 -2.64 -2.16
N ALA A 254 20.13 -1.91 -1.07
CA ALA A 254 19.24 -1.93 0.09
C ALA A 254 17.81 -1.54 -0.29
N SER A 255 16.83 -2.04 0.48
CA SER A 255 15.40 -1.81 0.27
C SER A 255 14.83 -2.35 -1.04
N THR A 256 15.48 -3.33 -1.68
CA THR A 256 15.00 -4.00 -2.90
C THR A 256 14.12 -5.18 -2.54
N VAL A 257 12.92 -5.28 -3.13
CA VAL A 257 12.08 -6.49 -3.01
C VAL A 257 12.70 -7.60 -3.87
N MET A 258 12.93 -8.76 -3.28
CA MET A 258 13.59 -9.89 -3.96
C MET A 258 12.63 -11.03 -4.26
N SER A 259 11.70 -11.31 -3.35
CA SER A 259 10.85 -12.50 -3.38
C SER A 259 9.55 -12.31 -2.61
N PHE A 260 8.56 -13.16 -2.89
CA PHE A 260 7.22 -13.10 -2.31
C PHE A 260 6.94 -14.34 -1.45
N TYR A 261 6.30 -14.13 -0.30
CA TYR A 261 5.90 -15.16 0.63
C TYR A 261 4.38 -15.35 0.58
N ASN A 262 3.90 -16.02 -0.46
CA ASN A 262 2.53 -16.53 -0.54
C ASN A 262 2.45 -17.96 0.02
N GLY A 263 1.27 -18.32 0.51
CA GLY A 263 0.97 -19.61 1.14
C GLY A 263 -0.52 -19.74 1.43
N VAL A 264 -0.96 -20.89 1.95
CA VAL A 264 -2.32 -21.03 2.49
C VAL A 264 -2.51 -20.11 3.69
N ARG A 265 -3.75 -19.76 3.99
CA ARG A 265 -4.11 -18.81 5.07
C ARG A 265 -4.85 -19.53 6.18
N ILE A 266 -4.18 -19.71 7.32
CA ILE A 266 -4.68 -20.41 8.51
C ILE A 266 -4.66 -19.47 9.72
N THR A 267 -5.23 -19.91 10.84
CA THR A 267 -5.28 -19.08 12.06
C THR A 267 -4.08 -19.35 12.97
N HIS A 268 -3.74 -18.38 13.81
CA HIS A 268 -2.74 -18.57 14.89
C HIS A 268 -3.12 -19.76 15.79
N GLN A 269 -4.39 -19.90 16.15
CA GLN A 269 -4.87 -21.02 16.96
C GLN A 269 -4.58 -22.40 16.33
N GLU A 270 -4.72 -22.53 15.01
CA GLU A 270 -4.41 -23.80 14.32
C GLU A 270 -2.90 -24.10 14.36
N VAL A 271 -2.06 -23.08 14.17
CA VAL A 271 -0.60 -23.18 14.19
C VAL A 271 -0.08 -23.53 15.58
N ASP A 272 -0.61 -22.88 16.62
CA ASP A 272 -0.20 -23.04 18.01
C ASP A 272 -0.66 -24.38 18.61
N SER A 273 -1.73 -24.98 18.07
CA SER A 273 -2.29 -26.23 18.59
C SER A 273 -1.80 -27.49 17.88
N ARG A 274 -1.09 -27.37 16.75
CA ARG A 274 -0.56 -28.52 15.98
C ARG A 274 0.89 -28.82 16.32
N ASP A 275 1.39 -29.95 15.82
CA ASP A 275 2.78 -30.34 15.99
C ASP A 275 3.71 -29.31 15.34
N TRP A 276 4.72 -28.87 16.10
CA TRP A 276 5.72 -27.90 15.65
C TRP A 276 6.48 -28.34 14.39
N ALA A 277 6.59 -29.65 14.15
CA ALA A 277 7.18 -30.18 12.92
C ALA A 277 6.46 -29.72 11.63
N LEU A 278 5.21 -29.27 11.74
CA LEU A 278 4.42 -28.73 10.63
C LEU A 278 4.60 -27.22 10.43
N ASN A 279 5.27 -26.52 11.36
CA ASN A 279 5.37 -25.05 11.38
C ASN A 279 6.67 -24.53 10.74
N GLY A 280 7.37 -25.35 9.94
CA GLY A 280 8.64 -24.96 9.32
C GLY A 280 8.54 -23.77 8.36
N ASN A 281 7.37 -23.57 7.74
CA ASN A 281 7.11 -22.54 6.74
C ASN A 281 5.95 -21.60 7.12
N THR A 282 5.64 -21.48 8.41
CA THR A 282 4.61 -20.56 8.89
C THR A 282 5.18 -19.16 9.12
N ILE A 283 4.47 -18.13 8.65
CA ILE A 283 4.77 -16.72 8.93
C ILE A 283 3.49 -15.95 9.23
N SER A 284 3.47 -15.24 10.36
CA SER A 284 2.35 -14.36 10.69
C SER A 284 2.19 -13.27 9.62
N LEU A 285 0.99 -13.09 9.08
CA LEU A 285 0.65 -12.01 8.16
C LEU A 285 0.13 -10.79 8.94
N ASP A 286 -0.81 -11.05 9.84
CA ASP A 286 -1.47 -10.08 10.73
C ASP A 286 -1.96 -10.82 12.00
N ASP A 287 -2.67 -10.12 12.88
CA ASP A 287 -3.14 -10.67 14.17
C ASP A 287 -4.14 -11.84 14.01
N GLU A 288 -4.74 -12.01 12.83
CA GLU A 288 -5.74 -13.05 12.56
C GLU A 288 -5.20 -14.19 11.69
N THR A 289 -4.24 -13.90 10.83
CA THR A 289 -3.84 -14.78 9.73
C THR A 289 -2.36 -15.16 9.82
N VAL A 290 -2.09 -16.45 9.66
CA VAL A 290 -0.78 -17.02 9.38
C VAL A 290 -0.74 -17.54 7.94
N ILE A 291 0.32 -17.22 7.22
CA ILE A 291 0.64 -17.80 5.91
C ILE A 291 1.47 -19.07 6.14
N ASP A 292 1.13 -20.15 5.47
CA ASP A 292 1.88 -21.42 5.53
C ASP A 292 2.16 -21.98 4.13
N VAL A 293 3.32 -22.62 3.95
CA VAL A 293 3.66 -23.40 2.74
C VAL A 293 3.82 -24.87 3.15
N PRO A 294 2.72 -25.61 3.29
CA PRO A 294 2.74 -26.99 3.79
C PRO A 294 3.28 -27.96 2.73
N GLU A 295 3.59 -29.19 3.15
CA GLU A 295 3.80 -30.27 2.19
C GLU A 295 2.54 -30.48 1.31
N PRO A 296 2.69 -30.79 0.01
CA PRO A 296 3.96 -30.98 -0.72
C PRO A 296 4.51 -29.68 -1.36
N TYR A 297 3.91 -28.53 -1.08
CA TYR A 297 4.23 -27.24 -1.72
C TYR A 297 5.53 -26.61 -1.20
N ASN A 298 6.07 -27.11 -0.09
CA ASN A 298 7.43 -26.80 0.34
C ASN A 298 8.50 -27.26 -0.67
N HIS A 299 8.16 -28.05 -1.70
CA HIS A 299 9.09 -28.42 -2.78
C HIS A 299 8.88 -27.56 -4.02
N ALA A 300 9.96 -26.96 -4.54
CA ALA A 300 9.91 -26.08 -5.73
C ALA A 300 9.32 -26.78 -6.99
N ALA A 301 9.46 -28.10 -7.08
CA ALA A 301 8.87 -28.91 -8.16
C ALA A 301 7.33 -29.06 -8.06
N LYS A 302 6.72 -28.66 -6.93
CA LYS A 302 5.28 -28.72 -6.67
C LYS A 302 4.66 -27.33 -6.53
N TYR A 303 5.45 -26.35 -6.10
CA TYR A 303 5.04 -24.96 -6.01
C TYR A 303 6.23 -24.04 -6.25
N CYS A 304 6.14 -23.21 -7.28
CA CYS A 304 7.11 -22.18 -7.60
C CYS A 304 6.46 -20.84 -7.97
N ALA A 305 5.18 -20.67 -7.65
CA ALA A 305 4.48 -19.40 -7.87
C ALA A 305 5.05 -18.26 -6.99
N SER A 306 5.58 -18.60 -5.82
CA SER A 306 6.38 -17.70 -4.98
C SER A 306 7.45 -18.50 -4.24
N LEU A 307 8.59 -17.88 -3.92
CA LEU A 307 9.77 -18.58 -3.37
C LEU A 307 10.24 -18.08 -2.00
N GLY A 308 9.54 -17.13 -1.37
CA GLY A 308 9.96 -16.53 -0.11
C GLY A 308 10.16 -17.52 1.04
N HIS A 309 9.42 -18.63 1.04
CA HIS A 309 9.57 -19.71 2.02
C HIS A 309 10.90 -20.50 1.92
N LYS A 310 11.75 -20.19 0.93
CA LYS A 310 13.07 -20.80 0.75
C LYS A 310 14.22 -19.99 1.37
N ALA A 311 13.96 -18.77 1.84
CA ALA A 311 15.00 -18.00 2.51
C ALA A 311 15.22 -18.53 3.92
N ASN A 312 16.45 -18.94 4.20
CA ASN A 312 16.80 -19.49 5.50
C ASN A 312 16.93 -18.41 6.57
N HIS A 313 16.93 -18.89 7.81
CA HIS A 313 17.20 -18.05 8.97
C HIS A 313 18.66 -17.60 9.03
N SER A 314 18.89 -16.37 9.51
CA SER A 314 20.16 -15.92 10.06
C SER A 314 19.94 -14.89 11.18
N PHE A 315 20.81 -14.89 12.20
CA PHE A 315 20.87 -13.84 13.23
C PHE A 315 21.59 -12.57 12.75
N THR A 316 22.27 -12.64 11.61
CA THR A 316 22.85 -11.49 10.90
C THR A 316 22.32 -11.48 9.46
N PRO A 317 21.00 -11.29 9.29
CA PRO A 317 20.37 -11.44 7.98
C PRO A 317 20.78 -10.30 7.03
N ASN A 318 20.62 -10.53 5.74
CA ASN A 318 20.76 -9.50 4.70
C ASN A 318 19.41 -9.06 4.13
N CYS A 319 18.32 -9.69 4.57
CA CYS A 319 16.95 -9.34 4.22
C CYS A 319 16.03 -9.32 5.45
N THR A 320 14.84 -8.76 5.27
CA THR A 320 13.75 -8.76 6.25
C THR A 320 12.44 -9.13 5.56
N TYR A 321 11.46 -9.56 6.35
CA TYR A 321 10.08 -9.69 5.88
C TYR A 321 9.35 -8.35 6.01
N GLU A 322 8.61 -7.97 4.97
CA GLU A 322 7.74 -6.79 4.98
C GLU A 322 6.37 -7.09 4.37
N PRO A 323 5.31 -6.34 4.71
CA PRO A 323 4.02 -6.43 4.03
C PRO A 323 4.13 -6.12 2.53
N PHE A 324 3.32 -6.81 1.72
CA PHE A 324 3.27 -6.59 0.27
C PHE A 324 1.85 -6.81 -0.27
N VAL A 325 1.36 -5.89 -1.11
CA VAL A 325 0.09 -6.03 -1.82
C VAL A 325 0.36 -6.55 -3.24
N HIS A 326 0.24 -7.86 -3.40
CA HIS A 326 0.50 -8.50 -4.69
C HIS A 326 -0.76 -8.54 -5.57
N PRO A 327 -0.69 -8.19 -6.86
CA PRO A 327 -1.87 -8.17 -7.76
C PRO A 327 -2.44 -9.58 -8.00
N ARG A 328 -1.59 -10.61 -7.88
CA ARG A 328 -2.01 -12.04 -7.92
C ARG A 328 -2.40 -12.58 -6.54
N PHE A 329 -1.53 -12.49 -5.53
CA PHE A 329 -1.72 -13.19 -4.26
C PHE A 329 -2.52 -12.41 -3.21
N GLY A 330 -2.79 -11.13 -3.47
CA GLY A 330 -3.36 -10.19 -2.51
C GLY A 330 -2.36 -9.81 -1.41
N PRO A 331 -2.85 -9.46 -0.20
CA PRO A 331 -2.00 -9.12 0.93
C PRO A 331 -1.19 -10.33 1.39
N ILE A 332 0.13 -10.23 1.30
CA ILE A 332 1.11 -11.23 1.70
C ILE A 332 2.33 -10.54 2.36
N LYS A 333 3.41 -11.29 2.58
CA LYS A 333 4.73 -10.71 2.88
C LYS A 333 5.67 -10.84 1.70
N CYS A 334 6.70 -10.01 1.64
CA CYS A 334 7.83 -10.13 0.73
C CYS A 334 9.15 -10.21 1.51
N ILE A 335 10.21 -10.57 0.80
CA ILE A 335 11.59 -10.47 1.27
C ILE A 335 12.19 -9.22 0.67
N ARG A 336 12.62 -8.29 1.53
CA ARG A 336 13.28 -7.05 1.13
C ARG A 336 14.70 -7.01 1.68
N THR A 337 15.67 -6.60 0.88
CA THR A 337 17.06 -6.44 1.31
C THR A 337 17.19 -5.32 2.36
N ILE A 338 17.99 -5.52 3.41
CA ILE A 338 18.30 -4.48 4.41
C ILE A 338 19.62 -3.76 4.11
N ARG A 339 20.44 -4.35 3.25
CA ARG A 339 21.71 -3.82 2.73
C ARG A 339 21.86 -4.24 1.26
N ALA A 340 22.86 -3.70 0.57
CA ALA A 340 23.22 -4.23 -0.73
C ALA A 340 23.60 -5.73 -0.63
N VAL A 341 23.19 -6.51 -1.62
CA VAL A 341 23.52 -7.93 -1.78
C VAL A 341 24.17 -8.17 -3.13
N GLU A 342 25.13 -9.07 -3.17
CA GLU A 342 25.81 -9.44 -4.39
C GLU A 342 25.01 -10.47 -5.19
N LYS A 343 25.34 -10.57 -6.48
CA LYS A 343 24.88 -11.70 -7.28
C LYS A 343 25.40 -13.01 -6.67
N ASP A 344 24.54 -14.03 -6.68
CA ASP A 344 24.75 -15.37 -6.13
C ASP A 344 24.95 -15.39 -4.59
N GLU A 345 24.65 -14.28 -3.90
CA GLU A 345 24.60 -14.23 -2.43
C GLU A 345 23.32 -14.93 -1.91
N GLU A 346 23.46 -15.74 -0.85
CA GLU A 346 22.31 -16.36 -0.17
C GLU A 346 21.51 -15.30 0.60
N LEU A 347 20.21 -15.22 0.35
CA LEU A 347 19.27 -14.34 1.01
C LEU A 347 18.77 -15.00 2.29
N THR A 348 19.01 -14.34 3.42
CA THR A 348 18.63 -14.82 4.75
C THR A 348 17.84 -13.77 5.51
N VAL A 349 16.97 -14.23 6.40
CA VAL A 349 16.02 -13.41 7.17
C VAL A 349 16.04 -13.79 8.65
N ALA A 350 15.68 -12.87 9.53
CA ALA A 350 15.44 -13.22 10.93
C ALA A 350 14.01 -13.78 11.07
N TYR A 351 13.86 -15.02 11.56
CA TYR A 351 12.53 -15.65 11.70
C TYR A 351 11.72 -15.05 12.86
N GLY A 352 12.38 -14.42 13.84
CA GLY A 352 11.71 -13.67 14.88
C GLY A 352 10.90 -14.51 15.88
N TYR A 353 11.28 -15.76 16.11
CA TYR A 353 10.69 -16.56 17.19
C TYR A 353 10.84 -15.86 18.55
N ASP A 354 9.88 -16.07 19.45
CA ASP A 354 9.92 -15.50 20.80
C ASP A 354 11.03 -16.16 21.62
N HIS A 355 11.96 -15.34 22.12
CA HIS A 355 13.07 -15.80 22.96
C HIS A 355 12.70 -15.92 24.43
N ASN A 356 11.64 -15.24 24.88
CA ASN A 356 11.21 -15.18 26.28
C ASN A 356 9.68 -15.29 26.43
N PRO A 357 9.06 -16.40 25.96
CA PRO A 357 7.63 -16.61 26.12
C PRO A 357 7.21 -16.66 27.58
N VAL A 358 6.10 -16.00 27.89
CA VAL A 358 5.58 -15.86 29.26
C VAL A 358 5.27 -17.24 29.85
N GLY A 359 5.97 -17.59 30.93
CA GLY A 359 5.75 -18.83 31.66
C GLY A 359 6.58 -20.04 31.21
N GLN A 360 7.49 -19.87 30.24
CA GLN A 360 8.46 -20.91 29.85
C GLN A 360 9.91 -20.46 30.12
N ASN A 361 10.79 -21.43 30.38
CA ASN A 361 12.23 -21.18 30.54
C ASN A 361 12.97 -21.48 29.23
N GLY A 362 12.84 -20.58 28.24
CA GLY A 362 13.59 -20.64 26.98
C GLY A 362 12.76 -20.25 25.76
N PRO A 363 13.40 -20.11 24.57
CA PRO A 363 12.73 -19.71 23.34
C PRO A 363 11.69 -20.73 22.88
N GLU A 364 10.55 -20.25 22.39
CA GLU A 364 9.57 -21.07 21.66
C GLU A 364 9.99 -21.13 20.18
N ALA A 365 10.96 -22.01 19.92
CA ALA A 365 11.59 -22.16 18.62
C ALA A 365 12.08 -23.60 18.39
N PRO A 366 12.30 -24.04 17.14
CA PRO A 366 12.89 -25.35 16.84
C PRO A 366 14.27 -25.52 17.50
N GLU A 367 14.67 -26.77 17.79
CA GLU A 367 15.96 -27.06 18.44
C GLU A 367 17.17 -26.46 17.70
N TRP A 368 17.18 -26.50 16.36
CA TRP A 368 18.26 -25.93 15.56
C TRP A 368 18.42 -24.42 15.79
N TYR A 369 17.30 -23.68 15.90
CA TYR A 369 17.30 -22.24 16.15
C TYR A 369 17.81 -21.92 17.55
N GLN A 370 17.40 -22.69 18.57
CA GLN A 370 17.85 -22.50 19.94
C GLN A 370 19.37 -22.73 20.09
N LEU A 371 19.92 -23.70 19.34
CA LEU A 371 21.36 -23.96 19.31
C LEU A 371 22.13 -22.80 18.67
N GLU A 372 21.66 -22.30 17.53
CA GLU A 372 22.26 -21.14 16.86
C GLU A 372 22.16 -19.86 17.69
N LEU A 373 21.03 -19.63 18.37
CA LEU A 373 20.84 -18.47 19.26
C LEU A 373 21.90 -18.44 20.37
N LYS A 374 22.16 -19.60 21.01
CA LYS A 374 23.19 -19.72 22.04
C LYS A 374 24.58 -19.43 21.48
N ALA A 375 24.89 -19.94 20.28
CA ALA A 375 26.17 -19.69 19.63
C ALA A 375 26.35 -18.21 19.28
N PHE A 376 25.30 -17.56 18.77
CA PHE A 376 25.28 -16.14 18.44
C PHE A 376 25.48 -15.26 19.68
N GLN A 377 24.74 -15.52 20.76
CA GLN A 377 24.88 -14.79 22.03
C GLN A 377 26.30 -14.94 22.61
N ALA A 378 26.88 -16.14 22.55
CA ALA A 378 28.25 -16.37 23.00
C ALA A 378 29.30 -15.64 22.15
N ALA A 379 29.03 -15.41 20.87
CA ALA A 379 29.90 -14.65 19.98
C ALA A 379 29.85 -13.14 20.25
N GLN A 380 28.69 -12.59 20.65
CA GLN A 380 28.55 -11.17 20.99
C GLN A 380 29.17 -10.78 22.34
N GLN A 381 29.40 -11.74 23.23
CA GLN A 381 30.03 -11.52 24.53
C GLN A 381 31.57 -11.53 24.48
N LYS A 382 32.15 -11.84 23.32
CA LYS A 382 33.60 -11.77 23.05
C LYS A 382 33.93 -10.49 22.30
#